data_AF-A0AAN9BEP1-F1
#
_entry.id   AF-A0AAN9BEP1-F1
#
_cell.length_a   1.000
_cell.length_b   1.000
_cell.length_c   1.000
_cell.angle_alpha   90.00
_cell.angle_beta   90.00
_cell.angle_gamma   90.00
#
_symmetry.space_group_name_H-M   'P 1'
#
loop_
_entity.id
_entity.type
_entity.pdbx_description
1 polymer ?
#
loop_
_entity_poly.entity_id
_entity_poly.type
_entity_poly.pdbx_seq_one_letter_code
_entity_poly.pdbx_strand_id
1 'polypeptide(L)'
;MAEEDDLPVLVNRWHAVFKRATDFDMWGQPVEAIDVYQRLAKQLHHYSNTQDSAFSDSQKKAVQCTGISLNDLKCLESTLQNVLGGNKNDFPLDVSMAQVQYQQLINQQVAIKKTNEDKDKHEYRGRGSLLPRPLPVKSMTLLTVRVEQIGLKDAPQFIEPFITVSVKDGSGQDMTVTQDTPRALEKQDSCLVFNSDVHIQKAIESLPPGFAVFFELKHFKPKKQMISTRCWSCLEKDEIKEGTVALELYKKPTDYRRKNISLLTVKPMYLHLRLQLHR
;
A
#
# COMPACT_ATOMS: atom_id res chain seq x y z
N MET A 1 -29.56 30.06 17.46
CA MET A 1 -28.29 30.79 17.69
C MET A 1 -27.18 29.81 17.37
N ALA A 2 -26.59 29.91 16.18
CA ALA A 2 -25.46 29.07 15.80
C ALA A 2 -24.19 29.67 16.41
N GLU A 3 -23.39 28.84 17.07
CA GLU A 3 -22.08 29.22 17.60
C GLU A 3 -21.19 29.67 16.44
N GLU A 4 -20.63 30.88 16.54
CA GLU A 4 -19.55 31.35 15.68
C GLU A 4 -18.29 30.54 16.03
N ASP A 5 -18.01 29.51 15.22
CA ASP A 5 -16.77 28.74 15.33
C ASP A 5 -15.56 29.66 15.09
N ASP A 6 -14.63 29.71 16.04
CA ASP A 6 -13.39 30.49 15.95
C ASP A 6 -12.57 30.08 14.71
N LEU A 7 -12.11 31.06 13.93
CA LEU A 7 -11.49 30.89 12.60
C LEU A 7 -10.32 29.86 12.59
N PRO A 8 -9.41 29.84 13.58
CA PRO A 8 -8.35 28.85 13.65
C PRO A 8 -8.86 27.42 13.87
N VAL A 9 -9.96 27.26 14.62
CA VAL A 9 -10.58 25.95 14.87
C VAL A 9 -11.22 25.42 13.59
N LEU A 10 -11.88 26.29 12.83
CA LEU A 10 -12.49 25.95 11.55
C LEU A 10 -11.43 25.53 10.51
N VAL A 11 -10.33 26.28 10.39
CA VAL A 11 -9.24 25.95 9.46
C VAL A 11 -8.52 24.65 9.86
N ASN A 12 -8.29 24.43 11.15
CA ASN A 12 -7.70 23.17 11.64
C ASN A 12 -8.62 21.96 11.33
N ARG A 13 -9.94 22.15 11.42
CA ARG A 13 -10.91 21.12 11.05
C ARG A 13 -10.87 20.81 9.55
N TRP A 14 -10.78 21.81 8.68
CA TRP A 14 -10.61 21.60 7.24
C TRP A 14 -9.32 20.87 6.91
N HIS A 15 -8.21 21.23 7.57
CA HIS A 15 -6.93 20.54 7.41
C HIS A 15 -7.02 19.06 7.85
N ALA A 16 -7.69 18.76 8.96
CA ALA A 16 -7.90 17.39 9.42
C ALA A 16 -8.78 16.57 8.44
N VAL A 17 -9.82 17.18 7.86
CA VAL A 17 -10.67 16.56 6.84
C VAL A 17 -9.89 16.29 5.55
N PHE A 18 -9.06 17.24 5.11
CA PHE A 18 -8.19 17.07 3.94
C PHE A 18 -7.19 15.92 4.15
N LYS A 19 -6.51 15.89 5.30
CA LYS A 19 -5.57 14.81 5.66
C LYS A 19 -6.25 13.43 5.65
N ARG A 20 -7.49 13.35 6.13
CA ARG A 20 -8.27 12.12 6.07
C ARG A 20 -8.61 11.69 4.64
N ALA A 21 -8.89 12.64 3.75
CA ALA A 21 -9.12 12.34 2.33
C ALA A 21 -7.84 11.83 1.66
N THR A 22 -6.68 12.39 2.00
CA THR A 22 -5.39 11.89 1.50
C THR A 22 -5.03 10.52 2.06
N ASP A 23 -5.39 10.24 3.32
CA ASP A 23 -5.21 8.90 3.91
C ASP A 23 -6.06 7.86 3.16
N PHE A 24 -7.31 8.17 2.83
CA PHE A 24 -8.16 7.31 2.01
C PHE A 24 -7.59 7.06 0.61
N ASP A 25 -7.05 8.10 -0.03
CA ASP A 25 -6.40 7.98 -1.35
C ASP A 25 -5.15 7.08 -1.27
N MET A 26 -4.32 7.29 -0.24
CA MET A 26 -3.13 6.46 0.06
C MET A 26 -3.47 5.01 0.43
N TRP A 27 -4.65 4.76 0.98
CA TRP A 27 -5.14 3.42 1.32
C TRP A 27 -5.86 2.72 0.16
N GLY A 28 -5.97 3.36 -1.01
CA GLY A 28 -6.66 2.79 -2.17
C GLY A 28 -8.19 2.75 -2.01
N GLN A 29 -8.75 3.74 -1.29
CA GLN A 29 -10.20 3.93 -1.10
C GLN A 29 -10.69 5.17 -1.88
N PRO A 30 -10.75 5.11 -3.23
CA PRO A 30 -10.99 6.29 -4.06
C PRO A 30 -12.43 6.82 -3.94
N VAL A 31 -13.41 5.96 -3.63
CA VAL A 31 -14.81 6.39 -3.48
C VAL A 31 -14.98 7.26 -2.23
N GLU A 32 -14.37 6.81 -1.13
CA GLU A 32 -14.32 7.51 0.15
C GLU A 32 -13.51 8.80 0.04
N ALA A 33 -12.35 8.76 -0.65
CA ALA A 33 -11.54 9.95 -0.90
C ALA A 33 -12.34 11.02 -1.68
N ILE A 34 -13.00 10.63 -2.78
CA ILE A 34 -13.82 11.54 -3.60
C ILE A 34 -14.98 12.14 -2.80
N ASP A 35 -15.72 11.35 -2.03
CA ASP A 35 -16.81 11.85 -1.20
C ASP A 35 -16.32 12.89 -0.17
N VAL A 36 -15.18 12.65 0.47
CA VAL A 36 -14.60 13.59 1.45
C VAL A 36 -14.08 14.85 0.76
N TYR A 37 -13.38 14.75 -0.37
CA TYR A 37 -12.92 15.91 -1.14
C TYR A 37 -14.08 16.77 -1.63
N GLN A 38 -15.16 16.17 -2.13
CA GLN A 38 -16.34 16.89 -2.60
C GLN A 38 -17.06 17.63 -1.46
N ARG A 39 -17.16 17.02 -0.28
CA ARG A 39 -17.76 17.67 0.90
C ARG A 39 -16.90 18.84 1.38
N LEU A 40 -15.59 18.67 1.44
CA LEU A 40 -14.66 19.74 1.81
C LEU A 40 -14.72 20.90 0.81
N ALA A 41 -14.72 20.62 -0.48
CA ALA A 41 -14.85 21.63 -1.53
C ALA A 41 -16.15 22.43 -1.43
N LYS A 42 -17.28 21.77 -1.14
CA LYS A 42 -18.57 22.44 -0.90
C LYS A 42 -18.52 23.37 0.31
N GLN A 43 -17.86 22.97 1.39
CA GLN A 43 -17.68 23.81 2.58
C GLN A 43 -16.81 25.02 2.26
N LEU A 44 -15.65 24.81 1.64
CA LEU A 44 -14.75 25.89 1.22
C LEU A 44 -15.46 26.91 0.31
N HIS A 45 -16.26 26.42 -0.65
CA HIS A 45 -17.03 27.27 -1.55
C HIS A 45 -18.17 28.03 -0.85
N HIS A 46 -18.80 27.42 0.16
CA HIS A 46 -19.81 28.09 0.98
C HIS A 46 -19.17 29.28 1.71
N TYR A 47 -18.06 29.07 2.42
CA TYR A 47 -17.38 30.14 3.17
C TYR A 47 -16.69 31.19 2.28
N SER A 48 -16.36 30.88 1.02
CA SER A 48 -15.86 31.88 0.07
C SER A 48 -16.95 32.82 -0.46
N ASN A 49 -18.20 32.34 -0.54
CA ASN A 49 -19.31 33.06 -1.15
C ASN A 49 -20.24 33.76 -0.14
N THR A 50 -20.17 33.40 1.14
CA THR A 50 -20.95 34.07 2.19
C THR A 50 -20.43 35.50 2.38
N GLN A 51 -21.33 36.49 2.32
CA GLN A 51 -20.99 37.91 2.55
C GLN A 51 -20.54 38.20 3.99
N ASP A 52 -20.85 37.29 4.91
CA ASP A 52 -20.71 37.44 6.36
C ASP A 52 -19.43 36.83 6.96
N SER A 53 -18.37 36.63 6.16
CA SER A 53 -17.23 35.81 6.60
C SER A 53 -16.05 36.62 7.17
N ALA A 54 -15.51 36.14 8.28
CA ALA A 54 -14.24 36.51 8.93
C ALA A 54 -12.94 36.34 8.08
N PHE A 55 -13.04 36.09 6.77
CA PHE A 55 -11.91 35.98 5.84
C PHE A 55 -11.79 37.24 4.97
N SER A 56 -10.56 37.72 4.74
CA SER A 56 -10.27 38.82 3.82
C SER A 56 -10.48 38.41 2.35
N ASP A 57 -10.67 39.40 1.47
CA ASP A 57 -10.85 39.17 0.02
C ASP A 57 -9.67 38.41 -0.63
N SER A 58 -8.46 38.59 -0.10
CA SER A 58 -7.27 37.86 -0.55
C SER A 58 -7.32 36.37 -0.17
N GLN A 59 -7.86 36.06 1.02
CA GLN A 59 -8.03 34.69 1.52
C GLN A 59 -9.20 34.00 0.80
N LYS A 60 -10.29 34.72 0.52
CA LYS A 60 -11.41 34.21 -0.29
C LYS A 60 -10.95 33.80 -1.69
N LYS A 61 -10.11 34.61 -2.35
CA LYS A 61 -9.52 34.25 -3.66
C LYS A 61 -8.65 33.00 -3.60
N ALA A 62 -7.82 32.85 -2.56
CA ALA A 62 -6.99 31.67 -2.38
C ALA A 62 -7.83 30.38 -2.17
N VAL A 63 -8.93 30.47 -1.43
CA VAL A 63 -9.89 29.36 -1.22
C VAL A 63 -10.69 29.06 -2.49
N GLN A 64 -10.99 30.07 -3.32
CA GLN A 64 -11.71 29.91 -4.57
C GLN A 64 -10.84 29.28 -5.70
N CYS A 65 -9.51 29.35 -5.58
CA CYS A 65 -8.55 28.74 -6.50
C CYS A 65 -8.37 27.21 -6.35
N THR A 66 -9.14 26.53 -5.49
CA THR A 66 -9.01 25.08 -5.27
C THR A 66 -9.81 24.21 -6.27
N GLY A 67 -10.23 24.78 -7.40
CA GLY A 67 -10.92 24.07 -8.49
C GLY A 67 -10.23 24.32 -9.83
N ILE A 68 -10.19 23.30 -10.68
CA ILE A 68 -9.75 23.39 -12.08
C ILE A 68 -10.57 24.52 -12.74
N SER A 69 -9.92 25.57 -13.23
CA SER A 69 -10.61 26.71 -13.82
C SER A 69 -11.20 26.35 -15.18
N LEU A 70 -12.18 27.14 -15.64
CA LEU A 70 -12.76 26.97 -16.98
C LEU A 70 -11.71 27.19 -18.08
N ASN A 71 -10.67 27.98 -17.81
CA ASN A 71 -9.52 28.15 -18.71
C ASN A 71 -8.62 26.90 -18.73
N ASP A 72 -8.47 26.20 -17.60
CA ASP A 72 -7.72 24.93 -17.54
C ASP A 72 -8.47 23.82 -18.29
N LEU A 73 -9.80 23.80 -18.20
CA LEU A 73 -10.65 22.90 -19.00
C LEU A 73 -10.60 23.21 -20.51
N LYS A 74 -10.51 24.48 -20.89
CA LYS A 74 -10.31 24.90 -22.30
C LYS A 74 -8.91 24.57 -22.82
N CYS A 75 -7.89 24.65 -21.97
CA CYS A 75 -6.55 24.15 -22.32
C CYS A 75 -6.53 22.64 -22.48
N LEU A 76 -7.44 21.92 -21.81
CA LEU A 76 -7.61 20.49 -22.01
C LEU A 76 -8.11 20.16 -23.42
N GLU A 77 -8.98 20.99 -24.01
CA GLU A 77 -9.51 20.80 -25.37
C GLU A 77 -8.39 20.86 -26.43
N SER A 78 -7.54 21.88 -26.37
CA SER A 78 -6.37 22.00 -27.27
C SER A 78 -5.35 20.88 -27.01
N THR A 79 -5.14 20.50 -25.75
CA THR A 79 -4.26 19.38 -25.38
C THR A 79 -4.81 18.04 -25.90
N LEU A 80 -6.12 17.80 -25.82
CA LEU A 80 -6.77 16.59 -26.33
C LEU A 80 -6.78 16.53 -27.86
N GLN A 81 -6.92 17.67 -28.55
CA GLN A 81 -6.76 17.73 -30.00
C GLN A 81 -5.32 17.42 -30.44
N ASN A 82 -4.31 17.88 -29.68
CA ASN A 82 -2.91 17.55 -29.93
C ASN A 82 -2.60 16.07 -29.68
N VAL A 83 -3.24 15.44 -28.68
CA VAL A 83 -3.13 14.00 -28.41
C VAL A 83 -3.76 13.15 -29.52
N LEU A 84 -4.87 13.60 -30.11
CA LEU A 84 -5.50 12.95 -31.26
C LEU A 84 -4.75 13.20 -32.59
N GLY A 85 -3.96 14.28 -32.68
CA GLY A 85 -3.14 14.66 -33.83
C GLY A 85 -1.82 13.92 -33.98
N GLY A 86 -1.47 13.00 -33.07
CA GLY A 86 -0.38 12.03 -33.27
C GLY A 86 1.06 12.54 -33.08
N ASN A 87 1.29 13.76 -32.58
CA ASN A 87 2.65 14.19 -32.21
C ASN A 87 3.00 13.73 -30.79
N LYS A 88 3.61 12.53 -30.69
CA LYS A 88 4.04 11.89 -29.44
C LYS A 88 5.33 12.47 -28.82
N ASN A 89 5.92 13.54 -29.37
CA ASN A 89 7.30 13.88 -29.05
C ASN A 89 7.53 14.98 -28.01
N ASP A 90 6.49 15.65 -27.48
CA ASP A 90 6.69 16.77 -26.55
C ASP A 90 6.23 16.51 -25.10
N PHE A 91 6.01 15.24 -24.72
CA PHE A 91 5.84 14.90 -23.32
C PHE A 91 7.19 14.42 -22.74
N PRO A 92 7.72 15.04 -21.67
CA PRO A 92 9.07 14.77 -21.16
C PRO A 92 9.25 13.39 -20.52
N LEU A 93 8.20 12.56 -20.52
CA LEU A 93 8.18 11.22 -19.98
C LEU A 93 7.47 10.30 -20.96
N ASP A 94 8.10 9.19 -21.33
CA ASP A 94 7.45 8.14 -22.10
C ASP A 94 6.47 7.38 -21.20
N VAL A 95 5.19 7.79 -21.28
CA VAL A 95 4.08 7.24 -20.48
C VAL A 95 3.46 6.00 -21.12
N SER A 96 3.97 5.52 -22.26
CA SER A 96 3.37 4.42 -23.02
C SER A 96 3.29 3.13 -22.20
N MET A 97 4.32 2.82 -21.42
CA MET A 97 4.38 1.67 -20.52
C MET A 97 3.37 1.77 -19.37
N ALA A 98 3.24 2.96 -18.78
CA ALA A 98 2.30 3.21 -17.68
C ALA A 98 0.84 3.19 -18.17
N GLN A 99 0.57 3.67 -19.39
CA GLN A 99 -0.74 3.57 -20.02
C GLN A 99 -1.12 2.13 -20.34
N VAL A 100 -0.19 1.32 -20.85
CA VAL A 100 -0.44 -0.12 -21.10
C VAL A 100 -0.71 -0.85 -19.79
N GLN A 101 0.04 -0.58 -18.71
CA GLN A 101 -0.23 -1.15 -17.39
C GLN A 101 -1.58 -0.70 -16.82
N TYR A 102 -1.92 0.59 -16.93
CA TYR A 102 -3.20 1.12 -16.47
C TYR A 102 -4.38 0.54 -17.26
N GLN A 103 -4.23 0.37 -18.57
CA GLN A 103 -5.24 -0.25 -19.43
C GLN A 103 -5.39 -1.75 -19.12
N GLN A 104 -4.30 -2.45 -18.80
CA GLN A 104 -4.35 -3.84 -18.33
C GLN A 104 -5.07 -3.96 -16.97
N LEU A 105 -4.83 -3.01 -16.05
CA LEU A 105 -5.52 -2.94 -14.75
C LEU A 105 -7.03 -2.67 -14.94
N ILE A 106 -7.41 -1.74 -15.81
CA ILE A 106 -8.82 -1.49 -16.14
C ILE A 106 -9.45 -2.71 -16.80
N ASN A 107 -8.79 -3.35 -17.77
CA ASN A 107 -9.32 -4.53 -18.44
C ASN A 107 -9.49 -5.71 -17.47
N GLN A 108 -8.59 -5.86 -16.49
CA GLN A 108 -8.76 -6.82 -15.39
C GLN A 108 -9.96 -6.45 -14.51
N GLN A 109 -10.13 -5.19 -14.12
CA GLN A 109 -11.27 -4.73 -13.30
C GLN A 109 -12.62 -4.83 -14.02
N VAL A 110 -12.66 -4.62 -15.33
CA VAL A 110 -13.88 -4.73 -16.16
C VAL A 110 -14.23 -6.20 -16.42
N ALA A 111 -13.23 -7.08 -16.60
CA ALA A 111 -13.46 -8.52 -16.64
C ALA A 111 -14.03 -9.04 -15.31
N ILE A 112 -13.56 -8.51 -14.17
CA ILE A 112 -14.07 -8.83 -12.83
C ILE A 112 -15.54 -8.41 -12.65
N LYS A 113 -15.97 -7.28 -13.22
CA LYS A 113 -17.36 -6.80 -13.11
C LYS A 113 -18.37 -7.55 -13.99
N LYS A 114 -17.95 -8.16 -15.11
CA LYS A 114 -18.87 -8.86 -16.04
C LYS A 114 -19.23 -10.29 -15.62
N THR A 115 -18.55 -10.87 -14.63
CA THR A 115 -18.78 -12.24 -14.15
C THR A 115 -19.52 -12.33 -12.80
N ASN A 116 -19.94 -11.19 -12.23
CA ASN A 116 -20.54 -11.11 -10.89
C ASN A 116 -22.08 -11.20 -10.91
N GLU A 117 -22.63 -12.21 -11.57
CA GLU A 117 -23.95 -12.72 -11.21
C GLU A 117 -23.76 -14.20 -10.84
N ASP A 118 -23.63 -14.44 -9.54
CA ASP A 118 -23.72 -15.73 -8.86
C ASP A 118 -22.69 -16.82 -9.23
N LYS A 119 -21.52 -16.78 -8.57
CA LYS A 119 -20.79 -17.90 -7.92
C LYS A 119 -19.28 -17.62 -7.88
N ASP A 120 -18.77 -17.17 -6.73
CA ASP A 120 -17.51 -17.62 -6.09
C ASP A 120 -16.88 -16.54 -5.19
N LYS A 121 -17.26 -16.55 -3.90
CA LYS A 121 -16.58 -15.78 -2.83
C LYS A 121 -15.29 -16.45 -2.33
N HIS A 122 -14.90 -17.60 -2.86
CA HIS A 122 -13.73 -18.37 -2.41
C HIS A 122 -12.49 -18.21 -3.30
N GLU A 123 -12.63 -17.82 -4.57
CA GLU A 123 -11.49 -17.76 -5.52
C GLU A 123 -10.54 -16.57 -5.30
N TYR A 124 -11.04 -15.41 -4.83
CA TYR A 124 -10.21 -14.21 -4.68
C TYR A 124 -9.20 -14.28 -3.52
N ARG A 125 -9.37 -15.19 -2.56
CA ARG A 125 -8.46 -15.32 -1.40
C ARG A 125 -7.15 -16.06 -1.72
N GLY A 126 -6.96 -16.52 -2.96
CA GLY A 126 -5.77 -17.29 -3.37
C GLY A 126 -4.62 -16.47 -3.96
N ARG A 127 -4.89 -15.28 -4.48
CA ARG A 127 -3.95 -14.53 -5.34
C ARG A 127 -2.89 -13.70 -4.59
N GLY A 128 -3.09 -13.43 -3.30
CA GLY A 128 -2.26 -12.46 -2.56
C GLY A 128 -2.57 -11.00 -2.95
N SER A 129 -1.81 -10.07 -2.37
CA SER A 129 -1.90 -8.61 -2.59
C SER A 129 -0.54 -7.98 -2.93
N LEU A 130 0.36 -8.76 -3.53
CA LEU A 130 1.69 -8.30 -3.95
C LEU A 130 1.56 -7.15 -4.96
N LEU A 131 2.35 -6.10 -4.73
CA LEU A 131 2.40 -4.90 -5.57
C LEU A 131 3.59 -4.96 -6.53
N PRO A 132 3.51 -4.30 -7.69
CA PRO A 132 4.65 -4.20 -8.61
C PRO A 132 5.83 -3.47 -7.96
N ARG A 133 7.01 -3.63 -8.56
CA ARG A 133 8.20 -2.89 -8.13
C ARG A 133 7.97 -1.38 -8.29
N PRO A 134 8.30 -0.56 -7.26
CA PRO A 134 8.26 0.89 -7.40
C PRO A 134 9.16 1.40 -8.53
N LEU A 135 8.85 2.58 -9.04
CA LEU A 135 9.72 3.24 -10.01
C LEU A 135 11.07 3.57 -9.36
N PRO A 136 12.21 3.30 -10.05
CA PRO A 136 13.52 3.69 -9.57
C PRO A 136 13.60 5.20 -9.34
N VAL A 137 14.17 5.60 -8.20
CA VAL A 137 14.48 6.99 -7.89
C VAL A 137 16.00 7.14 -7.95
N LYS A 138 16.47 8.19 -8.63
CA LYS A 138 17.90 8.42 -8.83
C LYS A 138 18.66 8.41 -7.50
N SER A 139 19.74 7.61 -7.45
CA SER A 139 20.62 7.47 -6.28
C SER A 139 19.95 6.83 -5.03
N MET A 140 18.85 6.10 -5.21
CA MET A 140 18.19 5.35 -4.13
C MET A 140 18.14 3.87 -4.45
N THR A 141 18.08 3.05 -3.40
CA THR A 141 18.08 1.59 -3.52
C THR A 141 16.69 1.03 -3.23
N LEU A 142 16.11 0.33 -4.20
CA LEU A 142 14.89 -0.47 -4.03
C LEU A 142 15.26 -1.91 -3.62
N LEU A 143 14.45 -2.50 -2.74
CA LEU A 143 14.62 -3.87 -2.27
C LEU A 143 13.52 -4.78 -2.83
N THR A 144 13.92 -5.86 -3.49
CA THR A 144 13.05 -7.01 -3.74
C THR A 144 13.44 -8.15 -2.80
N VAL A 145 12.46 -8.71 -2.09
CA VAL A 145 12.62 -9.87 -1.22
C VAL A 145 11.90 -11.05 -1.86
N ARG A 146 12.64 -12.04 -2.33
CA ARG A 146 12.06 -13.32 -2.72
C ARG A 146 11.87 -14.19 -1.48
N VAL A 147 10.63 -14.51 -1.18
CA VAL A 147 10.26 -15.46 -0.14
C VAL A 147 10.34 -16.87 -0.74
N GLU A 148 11.38 -17.63 -0.43
CA GLU A 148 11.63 -18.93 -1.05
C GLU A 148 10.83 -20.02 -0.35
N GLN A 149 11.12 -20.26 0.93
CA GLN A 149 10.50 -21.30 1.73
C GLN A 149 10.58 -21.00 3.23
N ILE A 150 9.75 -21.67 4.03
CA ILE A 150 9.78 -21.60 5.49
C ILE A 150 9.78 -23.02 6.08
N GLY A 151 10.75 -23.31 6.95
CA GLY A 151 10.87 -24.60 7.64
C GLY A 151 9.97 -24.69 8.87
N LEU A 152 9.15 -25.75 8.97
CA LEU A 152 8.20 -25.97 10.06
C LEU A 152 8.01 -27.48 10.31
N LYS A 153 7.84 -27.88 11.57
CA LYS A 153 7.63 -29.30 11.92
C LYS A 153 6.30 -29.86 11.39
N ASP A 154 5.30 -29.02 11.23
CA ASP A 154 3.89 -29.36 10.96
C ASP A 154 3.37 -28.74 9.64
N ALA A 155 4.27 -28.52 8.67
CA ALA A 155 3.97 -27.81 7.43
C ALA A 155 2.70 -28.31 6.68
N PRO A 156 2.48 -29.63 6.50
CA PRO A 156 1.30 -30.12 5.77
C PRO A 156 -0.05 -29.78 6.42
N GLN A 157 -0.08 -29.49 7.73
CA GLN A 157 -1.31 -29.25 8.47
C GLN A 157 -1.90 -27.86 8.21
N PHE A 158 -1.12 -26.93 7.66
CA PHE A 158 -1.56 -25.56 7.45
C PHE A 158 -2.46 -25.47 6.21
N ILE A 159 -3.66 -24.91 6.39
CA ILE A 159 -4.64 -24.74 5.32
C ILE A 159 -4.46 -23.35 4.72
N GLU A 160 -4.29 -23.31 3.40
CA GLU A 160 -4.11 -22.09 2.61
C GLU A 160 -3.05 -21.13 3.20
N PRO A 161 -1.83 -21.61 3.52
CA PRO A 161 -0.85 -20.77 4.18
C PRO A 161 -0.30 -19.70 3.22
N PHE A 162 -0.09 -18.49 3.74
CA PHE A 162 0.50 -17.36 3.04
C PHE A 162 1.37 -16.54 4.00
N ILE A 163 2.24 -15.68 3.47
CA ILE A 163 3.07 -14.78 4.27
C ILE A 163 2.59 -13.35 4.06
N THR A 164 2.31 -12.67 5.18
CA THR A 164 2.13 -11.22 5.19
C THR A 164 3.48 -10.55 5.38
N VAL A 165 3.83 -9.62 4.49
CA VAL A 165 5.02 -8.79 4.56
C VAL A 165 4.64 -7.35 4.86
N SER A 166 5.23 -6.78 5.90
CA SER A 166 5.01 -5.39 6.29
C SER A 166 6.32 -4.70 6.65
N VAL A 167 6.45 -3.41 6.37
CA VAL A 167 7.59 -2.61 6.79
C VAL A 167 7.15 -1.72 7.92
N LYS A 168 7.86 -1.79 9.05
CA LYS A 168 7.50 -1.02 10.25
C LYS A 168 8.68 -0.26 10.80
N ASP A 169 8.41 0.88 11.41
CA ASP A 169 9.43 1.67 12.11
C ASP A 169 9.82 1.06 13.47
N GLY A 170 10.68 1.76 14.22
CA GLY A 170 11.09 1.33 15.57
C GLY A 170 9.96 1.36 16.61
N SER A 171 8.84 2.04 16.33
CA SER A 171 7.65 2.07 17.20
C SER A 171 6.64 0.96 16.87
N GLY A 172 6.80 0.31 15.71
CA GLY A 172 5.90 -0.71 15.18
C GLY A 172 4.81 -0.17 14.25
N GLN A 173 4.89 1.09 13.85
CA GLN A 173 3.97 1.72 12.90
C GLN A 173 4.31 1.33 11.46
N ASP A 174 3.29 1.08 10.65
CA ASP A 174 3.44 0.76 9.23
C ASP A 174 4.04 1.93 8.43
N MET A 175 5.06 1.62 7.63
CA MET A 175 5.76 2.56 6.75
C MET A 175 5.33 2.46 5.28
N THR A 176 4.75 1.32 4.91
CA THR A 176 4.25 1.02 3.57
C THR A 176 2.98 0.19 3.65
N VAL A 177 2.27 0.06 2.52
CA VAL A 177 1.16 -0.90 2.41
C VAL A 177 1.67 -2.31 2.71
N THR A 178 0.89 -3.04 3.51
CA THR A 178 1.13 -4.46 3.82
C THR A 178 0.77 -5.31 2.60
N GLN A 179 1.60 -6.30 2.30
CA GLN A 179 1.45 -7.17 1.14
C GLN A 179 1.36 -8.63 1.57
N ASP A 180 0.40 -9.38 1.01
CA ASP A 180 0.26 -10.80 1.23
C ASP A 180 0.77 -11.57 0.01
N THR A 181 1.61 -12.58 0.22
CA THR A 181 1.96 -13.51 -0.85
C THR A 181 0.71 -14.27 -1.31
N PRO A 182 0.72 -14.83 -2.53
CA PRO A 182 -0.13 -15.97 -2.84
C PRO A 182 0.04 -17.08 -1.81
N ARG A 183 -0.87 -18.05 -1.85
CA ARG A 183 -0.75 -19.26 -1.03
C ARG A 183 0.53 -20.01 -1.40
N ALA A 184 1.09 -20.76 -0.44
CA ALA A 184 2.25 -21.62 -0.69
C ALA A 184 1.99 -22.53 -1.91
N LEU A 185 2.95 -22.56 -2.83
CA LEU A 185 2.89 -23.37 -4.05
C LEU A 185 2.91 -24.86 -3.70
N GLU A 186 3.79 -25.23 -2.76
CA GLU A 186 4.00 -26.61 -2.36
C GLU A 186 4.07 -26.71 -0.84
N LYS A 187 3.60 -27.85 -0.32
CA LYS A 187 3.76 -28.24 1.08
C LYS A 187 4.53 -29.54 1.12
N GLN A 188 5.69 -29.51 1.74
CA GLN A 188 6.51 -30.69 2.01
C GLN A 188 6.38 -31.04 3.49
N ASP A 189 6.91 -32.19 3.90
CA ASP A 189 6.77 -32.68 5.29
C ASP A 189 7.30 -31.69 6.34
N SER A 190 8.34 -30.93 5.98
CA SER A 190 9.02 -30.02 6.92
C SER A 190 9.17 -28.58 6.42
N CYS A 191 8.56 -28.21 5.28
CA CYS A 191 8.58 -26.83 4.80
C CYS A 191 7.37 -26.48 3.93
N LEU A 192 7.12 -25.17 3.82
CA LEU A 192 6.21 -24.59 2.83
C LEU A 192 7.02 -23.78 1.82
N VAL A 193 6.77 -23.97 0.53
CA VAL A 193 7.48 -23.30 -0.56
C VAL A 193 6.59 -22.21 -1.16
N PHE A 194 7.13 -20.99 -1.32
CA PHE A 194 6.40 -19.81 -1.79
C PHE A 194 6.93 -19.23 -3.10
N ASN A 195 8.26 -19.20 -3.30
CA ASN A 195 8.91 -18.64 -4.49
C ASN A 195 8.28 -17.33 -5.00
N SER A 196 7.92 -16.42 -4.09
CA SER A 196 7.18 -15.18 -4.39
C SER A 196 8.08 -13.97 -4.18
N ASP A 197 8.17 -13.10 -5.18
CA ASP A 197 8.90 -11.84 -5.09
C ASP A 197 8.02 -10.75 -4.47
N VAL A 198 8.49 -10.15 -3.38
CA VAL A 198 7.82 -9.05 -2.68
C VAL A 198 8.66 -7.79 -2.86
N HIS A 199 8.10 -6.78 -3.50
CA HIS A 199 8.80 -5.51 -3.69
C HIS A 199 8.49 -4.56 -2.54
N ILE A 200 9.53 -4.10 -1.84
CA ILE A 200 9.36 -3.11 -0.77
C ILE A 200 8.99 -1.77 -1.41
N GLN A 201 7.85 -1.22 -0.99
CA GLN A 201 7.20 -0.08 -1.64
C GLN A 201 7.82 1.28 -1.26
N LYS A 202 9.05 1.27 -0.74
CA LYS A 202 9.84 2.46 -0.41
C LYS A 202 11.34 2.15 -0.60
N ALA A 203 12.10 3.15 -1.03
CA ALA A 203 13.56 3.04 -1.05
C ALA A 203 14.13 2.91 0.36
N ILE A 204 15.20 2.13 0.53
CA ILE A 204 15.83 1.84 1.82
C ILE A 204 16.26 3.13 2.52
N GLU A 205 16.82 4.07 1.77
CA GLU A 205 17.33 5.35 2.27
C GLU A 205 16.22 6.28 2.80
N SER A 206 14.98 6.07 2.34
CA SER A 206 13.82 6.87 2.74
C SER A 206 13.09 6.33 3.98
N LEU A 207 13.56 5.20 4.54
CA LEU A 207 13.01 4.59 5.75
C LEU A 207 13.77 5.09 6.99
N PRO A 208 13.06 5.36 8.10
CA PRO A 208 13.69 5.89 9.31
C PRO A 208 14.65 4.87 9.95
N PRO A 209 15.65 5.32 10.74
CA PRO A 209 16.46 4.41 11.53
C PRO A 209 15.61 3.48 12.42
N GLY A 210 16.02 2.22 12.53
CA GLY A 210 15.31 1.21 13.34
C GLY A 210 14.07 0.61 12.66
N PHE A 211 13.85 0.87 11.37
CA PHE A 211 12.86 0.12 10.59
C PHE A 211 13.26 -1.36 10.45
N ALA A 212 12.27 -2.23 10.28
CA ALA A 212 12.46 -3.63 9.92
C ALA A 212 11.35 -4.11 8.97
N VAL A 213 11.67 -5.12 8.17
CA VAL A 213 10.70 -5.84 7.33
C VAL A 213 10.22 -7.07 8.10
N PHE A 214 8.92 -7.17 8.34
CA PHE A 214 8.30 -8.28 9.07
C PHE A 214 7.66 -9.27 8.11
N PHE A 215 7.79 -10.55 8.46
CA PHE A 215 7.20 -11.68 7.75
C PHE A 215 6.33 -12.47 8.72
N GLU A 216 5.03 -12.48 8.52
CA GLU A 216 4.09 -13.26 9.33
C GLU A 216 3.53 -14.42 8.53
N LEU A 217 3.83 -15.65 8.96
CA LEU A 217 3.17 -16.82 8.38
C LEU A 217 1.75 -16.92 8.93
N LYS A 218 0.76 -16.89 8.03
CA LYS A 218 -0.66 -17.00 8.35
C LYS A 218 -1.25 -18.24 7.69
N HIS A 219 -2.30 -18.79 8.30
CA HIS A 219 -3.10 -19.87 7.74
C HIS A 219 -4.55 -19.76 8.16
N PHE A 220 -5.43 -20.43 7.44
CA PHE A 220 -6.83 -20.56 7.81
C PHE A 220 -7.04 -21.65 8.88
N LYS A 221 -7.83 -21.34 9.92
CA LYS A 221 -8.25 -22.29 10.96
C LYS A 221 -9.73 -22.65 10.79
N PRO A 222 -10.07 -23.81 10.20
CA PRO A 222 -11.46 -24.16 9.87
C PRO A 222 -12.39 -24.18 11.09
N LYS A 223 -11.91 -24.72 12.22
CA LYS A 223 -12.70 -24.77 13.47
C LYS A 223 -13.06 -23.38 14.00
N LYS A 224 -12.25 -22.36 13.70
CA LYS A 224 -12.44 -20.99 14.16
C LYS A 224 -12.89 -20.04 13.06
N GLN A 225 -13.03 -20.53 11.82
CA GLN A 225 -13.40 -19.74 10.62
C GLN A 225 -12.61 -18.42 10.49
N MET A 226 -11.32 -18.44 10.83
CA MET A 226 -10.48 -17.23 10.84
C MET A 226 -9.07 -17.51 10.34
N ILE A 227 -8.42 -16.46 9.83
CA ILE A 227 -6.99 -16.44 9.55
C ILE A 227 -6.25 -16.18 10.86
N SER A 228 -5.17 -16.91 11.10
CA SER A 228 -4.34 -16.77 12.31
C SER A 228 -2.87 -16.73 11.94
N THR A 229 -2.11 -15.81 12.54
CA THR A 229 -0.64 -15.86 12.53
C THR A 229 -0.17 -17.09 13.30
N ARG A 230 0.74 -17.86 12.69
CA ARG A 230 1.38 -19.04 13.28
C ARG A 230 2.69 -18.67 13.98
N CYS A 231 3.52 -17.91 13.29
CA CYS A 231 4.82 -17.43 13.70
C CYS A 231 5.20 -16.22 12.84
N TRP A 232 6.26 -15.53 13.24
CA TRP A 232 6.76 -14.36 12.54
C TRP A 232 8.29 -14.34 12.51
N SER A 233 8.85 -13.52 11.64
CA SER A 233 10.27 -13.22 11.53
C SER A 233 10.46 -11.75 11.14
N CYS A 234 11.65 -11.20 11.30
CA CYS A 234 11.97 -9.85 10.84
C CYS A 234 13.38 -9.76 10.27
N LEU A 235 13.55 -8.87 9.30
CA LEU A 235 14.82 -8.49 8.69
C LEU A 235 15.11 -7.02 9.06
N GLU A 236 16.17 -6.80 9.83
CA GLU A 236 16.61 -5.46 10.22
C GLU A 236 17.46 -4.79 9.12
N LYS A 237 17.60 -3.46 9.21
CA LYS A 237 18.25 -2.64 8.17
C LYS A 237 19.69 -3.08 7.88
N ASP A 238 20.46 -3.43 8.90
CA ASP A 238 21.87 -3.82 8.80
C ASP A 238 22.07 -5.24 8.24
N GLU A 239 21.03 -6.06 8.26
CA GLU A 239 20.98 -7.39 7.65
C GLU A 239 20.68 -7.34 6.14
N ILE A 240 20.19 -6.20 5.62
CA ILE A 240 19.87 -6.03 4.19
C ILE A 240 21.16 -5.97 3.37
N LYS A 241 21.49 -7.11 2.75
CA LYS A 241 22.60 -7.27 1.80
C LYS A 241 22.13 -8.12 0.63
N GLU A 242 22.64 -7.85 -0.56
CA GLU A 242 22.31 -8.69 -1.73
C GLU A 242 22.76 -10.14 -1.51
N GLY A 243 21.89 -11.10 -1.79
CA GLY A 243 22.16 -12.52 -1.58
C GLY A 243 21.07 -13.26 -0.82
N THR A 244 21.40 -14.41 -0.26
CA THR A 244 20.47 -15.24 0.52
C THR A 244 20.58 -14.93 2.01
N VAL A 245 19.45 -15.00 2.71
CA VAL A 245 19.38 -14.86 4.17
C VAL A 245 18.42 -15.88 4.75
N ALA A 246 18.76 -16.41 5.93
CA ALA A 246 17.92 -17.32 6.68
C ALA A 246 17.60 -16.66 8.03
N LEU A 247 16.31 -16.45 8.30
CA LEU A 247 15.86 -15.77 9.50
C LEU A 247 15.21 -16.74 10.48
N GLU A 248 15.43 -16.55 11.78
CA GLU A 248 14.75 -17.33 12.81
C GLU A 248 13.24 -17.08 12.82
N LEU A 249 12.51 -18.04 13.37
CA LEU A 249 11.06 -17.97 13.53
C LEU A 249 10.71 -17.73 15.00
N TYR A 250 9.80 -16.80 15.24
CA TYR A 250 9.35 -16.38 16.55
C TYR A 250 7.88 -16.73 16.79
N LYS A 251 7.53 -16.98 18.05
CA LYS A 251 6.17 -17.26 18.48
C LYS A 251 5.30 -16.02 18.41
N LYS A 252 4.03 -16.22 18.07
CA LYS A 252 2.98 -15.20 18.19
C LYS A 252 2.74 -14.81 19.67
N PRO A 253 2.22 -13.61 19.96
CA PRO A 253 1.89 -12.54 19.02
C PRO A 253 3.14 -11.90 18.42
N THR A 254 3.00 -11.30 17.25
CA THR A 254 4.08 -10.56 16.58
C THR A 254 4.41 -9.32 17.40
N ASP A 255 5.66 -9.16 17.83
CA ASP A 255 6.12 -7.95 18.53
C ASP A 255 6.87 -7.04 17.56
N TYR A 256 6.15 -6.06 17.02
CA TYR A 256 6.73 -5.12 16.05
C TYR A 256 7.79 -4.18 16.63
N ARG A 257 7.89 -4.10 17.96
CA ARG A 257 8.96 -3.35 18.64
C ARG A 257 10.16 -4.23 19.01
N ARG A 258 10.08 -5.54 18.76
CA ARG A 258 11.18 -6.49 18.94
C ARG A 258 11.74 -6.50 20.37
N LYS A 259 10.89 -6.29 21.38
CA LYS A 259 11.31 -6.22 22.79
C LYS A 259 11.11 -7.54 23.54
N ASN A 260 10.05 -8.28 23.20
CA ASN A 260 9.67 -9.52 23.87
C ASN A 260 9.58 -10.65 22.85
N ILE A 261 10.74 -11.12 22.42
CA ILE A 261 10.86 -12.13 21.37
C ILE A 261 11.01 -13.52 22.00
N SER A 262 10.26 -14.49 21.51
CA SER A 262 10.37 -15.89 21.93
C SER A 262 10.55 -16.78 20.71
N LEU A 263 11.66 -17.52 20.67
CA LEU A 263 11.97 -18.44 19.57
C LEU A 263 10.89 -19.52 19.44
N LEU A 264 10.44 -19.77 18.22
CA LEU A 264 9.49 -20.82 17.88
C LEU A 264 10.09 -22.20 18.11
N THR A 265 11.35 -22.39 17.70
CA THR A 265 12.05 -23.66 17.72
C THR A 265 13.57 -23.44 17.73
N VAL A 266 14.30 -24.29 18.44
CA VAL A 266 15.77 -24.34 18.42
C VAL A 266 16.31 -25.25 17.30
N LYS A 267 15.44 -25.96 16.59
CA LYS A 267 15.81 -26.77 15.42
C LYS A 267 16.16 -25.85 14.25
N PRO A 268 17.01 -26.29 13.29
CA PRO A 268 17.39 -25.51 12.12
C PRO A 268 16.23 -25.39 11.12
N MET A 269 15.26 -24.54 11.46
CA MET A 269 14.03 -24.27 10.72
C MET A 269 13.89 -22.76 10.60
N TYR A 270 14.10 -22.26 9.40
CA TYR A 270 14.23 -20.83 9.12
C TYR A 270 13.24 -20.38 8.05
N LEU A 271 13.04 -19.08 7.97
CA LEU A 271 12.51 -18.44 6.78
C LEU A 271 13.68 -18.15 5.83
N HIS A 272 13.67 -18.76 4.65
CA HIS A 272 14.69 -18.56 3.63
C HIS A 272 14.24 -17.48 2.65
N LEU A 273 15.06 -16.45 2.51
CA LEU A 273 14.83 -15.32 1.62
C LEU A 273 16.02 -15.14 0.67
N ARG A 274 15.74 -14.54 -0.48
CA ARG A 274 16.77 -14.00 -1.38
C ARG A 274 16.51 -12.52 -1.64
N LEU A 275 17.47 -11.68 -1.29
CA LEU A 275 17.42 -10.23 -1.36
C LEU A 275 18.10 -9.75 -2.65
N GLN A 276 17.41 -8.87 -3.38
CA GLN A 276 17.93 -8.19 -4.57
C GLN A 276 17.85 -6.68 -4.36
N LEU A 277 18.96 -6.00 -4.61
CA LEU A 277 19.07 -4.55 -4.51
C LEU A 277 19.08 -3.93 -5.91
N HIS A 278 18.23 -2.94 -6.14
CA HIS A 278 18.14 -2.23 -7.42
C HIS A 278 18.46 -0.75 -7.18
N ARG A 279 19.49 -0.24 -7.88
CA ARG A 279 19.98 1.15 -7.78
C ARG A 279 19.62 1.96 -9.02
#